data_AF-R5PNG1-F1
#
_entry.id   AF-R5PNG1-F1
#
_cell.length_a   1.000
_cell.length_b   1.000
_cell.length_c   1.000
_cell.angle_alpha   90.00
_cell.angle_beta   90.00
_cell.angle_gamma   90.00
#
_symmetry.space_group_name_H-M   'P 1'
#
loop_
_entity.id
_entity.type
_entity.pdbx_description
1 polymer ?
#
loop_
_entity_poly.entity_id
_entity_poly.type
_entity_poly.pdbx_seq_one_letter_code
_entity_poly.pdbx_strand_id
1 'polypeptide(L)'
;MHTVYLSLGSNIGNRRGIMRETLRLLGENVGEVSKTSSLHETEPWGFSSPNKFLNACVEVKTTLSPRRLLEVTQSIERKLGRMNKSSNGTYEDRIIDIDILMYDDITINEPDLKIPHPLMHERDFVMKPLREIYKISS
;
A
#
# COMPACT_ATOMS: atom_id res chain seq x y z
N MET A 1 12.60 -5.81 -15.25
CA MET A 1 11.37 -5.64 -14.46
C MET A 1 11.75 -5.70 -13.00
N HIS A 2 11.19 -4.79 -12.22
CA HIS A 2 11.43 -4.65 -10.79
C HIS A 2 10.31 -5.34 -10.01
N THR A 3 10.64 -5.89 -8.85
CA THR A 3 9.69 -6.48 -7.91
C THR A 3 9.41 -5.49 -6.80
N VAL A 4 8.14 -5.10 -6.66
CA VAL A 4 7.71 -4.11 -5.69
C VAL A 4 6.66 -4.71 -4.78
N TYR A 5 6.74 -4.40 -3.49
CA TYR A 5 5.71 -4.75 -2.54
C TYR A 5 4.98 -3.50 -2.08
N LEU A 6 3.65 -3.50 -2.22
CA LEU A 6 2.80 -2.40 -1.79
C LEU A 6 1.87 -2.87 -0.68
N SER A 7 1.64 -2.05 0.35
CA SER A 7 0.51 -2.24 1.27
C SER A 7 -0.69 -1.43 0.83
N LEU A 8 -1.87 -2.03 0.97
CA LEU A 8 -3.17 -1.43 0.69
C LEU A 8 -3.97 -1.35 1.98
N GLY A 9 -4.62 -0.21 2.25
CA GLY A 9 -5.44 -0.02 3.44
C GLY A 9 -6.70 0.81 3.15
N SER A 10 -7.88 0.31 3.52
CA SER A 10 -9.17 1.01 3.29
C SER A 10 -10.09 0.86 4.49
N ASN A 11 -10.66 1.95 5.01
CA ASN A 11 -11.65 1.87 6.10
C ASN A 11 -12.97 2.61 5.86
N ILE A 12 -13.10 3.39 4.78
CA ILE A 12 -14.36 4.08 4.43
C ILE A 12 -15.10 3.34 3.32
N GLY A 13 -16.43 3.25 3.42
CA GLY A 13 -17.31 2.82 2.33
C GLY A 13 -17.23 1.33 1.99
N ASN A 14 -17.39 0.98 0.71
CA ASN A 14 -17.30 -0.41 0.23
C ASN A 14 -15.84 -0.85 0.13
N ARG A 15 -15.19 -1.09 1.27
CA ARG A 15 -13.75 -1.44 1.39
C ARG A 15 -13.34 -2.57 0.44
N ARG A 16 -14.14 -3.63 0.30
CA ARG A 16 -13.86 -4.75 -0.63
C ARG A 16 -13.94 -4.33 -2.10
N GLY A 17 -14.96 -3.53 -2.44
CA GLY A 17 -15.10 -2.97 -3.79
C GLY A 17 -13.93 -2.03 -4.14
N ILE A 18 -13.53 -1.19 -3.19
CA ILE A 18 -12.37 -0.30 -3.32
C ILE A 18 -11.10 -1.11 -3.53
N MET A 19 -10.83 -2.13 -2.69
CA MET A 19 -9.66 -3.01 -2.85
C MET A 19 -9.60 -3.66 -4.23
N ARG A 20 -10.72 -4.20 -4.72
CA ARG A 20 -10.79 -4.81 -6.06
C ARG A 20 -10.48 -3.79 -7.17
N GLU A 21 -11.01 -2.58 -7.04
CA GLU A 21 -10.75 -1.51 -8.00
C GLU A 21 -9.31 -1.02 -7.93
N THR A 22 -8.72 -0.92 -6.73
CA THR A 22 -7.30 -0.63 -6.55
C THR A 22 -6.42 -1.66 -7.24
N LEU A 23 -6.69 -2.96 -7.08
CA LEU A 23 -5.95 -4.02 -7.78
C LEU A 23 -6.04 -3.89 -9.30
N ARG A 24 -7.24 -3.60 -9.83
CA ARG A 24 -7.44 -3.36 -11.27
C ARG A 24 -6.61 -2.17 -11.76
N LEU A 25 -6.65 -1.05 -11.05
CA LEU A 25 -5.91 0.16 -11.40
C LEU A 25 -4.39 -0.02 -11.29
N LEU A 26 -3.91 -0.79 -10.32
CA LEU A 26 -2.49 -1.17 -10.22
C LEU A 26 -2.08 -2.01 -11.43
N GLY A 27 -2.89 -3.01 -11.80
CA GLY A 27 -2.68 -3.85 -12.99
C GLY A 27 -2.56 -3.03 -14.29
N GLU A 28 -3.39 -2.00 -14.42
CA GLU A 28 -3.45 -1.16 -15.62
C GLU A 28 -2.36 -0.09 -15.69
N ASN A 29 -1.97 0.49 -14.55
CA ASN A 29 -1.15 1.71 -14.52
C ASN A 29 0.24 1.52 -13.93
N VAL A 30 0.45 0.48 -13.12
CA VAL A 30 1.72 0.22 -12.43
C VAL A 30 2.44 -0.99 -13.03
N GLY A 31 1.74 -2.10 -13.22
CA GLY A 31 2.32 -3.33 -13.75
C GLY A 31 1.57 -4.56 -13.30
N GLU A 32 2.12 -5.73 -13.62
CA GLU A 32 1.49 -7.02 -13.31
C GLU A 32 1.44 -7.26 -11.80
N VAL A 33 0.23 -7.42 -11.25
CA VAL A 33 0.03 -7.86 -9.86
C VAL A 33 0.24 -9.37 -9.80
N SER A 34 1.47 -9.80 -9.47
CA SER A 34 1.87 -11.22 -9.48
C SER A 34 1.39 -11.99 -8.25
N LYS A 35 1.19 -11.31 -7.11
CA LYS A 35 0.66 -11.91 -5.88
C LYS A 35 -0.18 -10.92 -5.10
N THR A 36 -1.14 -11.46 -4.36
CA THR A 36 -2.01 -10.72 -3.44
C THR A 36 -2.13 -11.53 -2.15
N SER A 37 -1.97 -10.88 -1.00
CA SER A 37 -2.21 -11.51 0.30
C SER A 37 -3.72 -11.72 0.54
N SER A 38 -4.04 -12.41 1.62
CA SER A 38 -5.37 -12.38 2.21
C SER A 38 -5.75 -10.96 2.64
N LEU A 39 -7.05 -10.69 2.77
CA LEU A 39 -7.58 -9.45 3.33
C LEU A 39 -7.62 -9.56 4.86
N HIS A 40 -6.97 -8.63 5.55
CA HIS A 40 -6.91 -8.58 7.01
C HIS A 40 -7.74 -7.43 7.55
N GLU A 41 -8.70 -7.71 8.43
CA GLU A 41 -9.43 -6.65 9.14
C GLU A 41 -8.71 -6.30 10.44
N THR A 42 -8.43 -5.00 10.66
CA THR A 42 -7.72 -4.52 11.85
C THR A 42 -8.34 -3.25 12.40
N GLU A 43 -8.11 -3.00 13.68
CA GLU A 43 -8.36 -1.68 14.26
C GLU A 43 -7.43 -0.62 13.63
N PRO A 44 -7.84 0.66 13.61
CA PRO A 44 -6.98 1.76 13.23
C PRO A 44 -5.71 1.81 14.09
N TRP A 45 -4.58 2.18 13.47
CA TRP A 45 -3.30 2.33 14.17
C TRP A 45 -2.99 3.82 14.38
N GLY A 46 -2.70 4.20 15.62
CA GLY A 46 -2.31 5.58 15.97
C GLY A 46 -3.46 6.58 16.14
N PHE A 47 -4.72 6.16 15.99
CA PHE A 47 -5.91 6.97 16.27
C PHE A 47 -7.13 6.09 16.58
N SER A 48 -8.22 6.70 17.06
CA SER A 48 -9.49 6.01 17.29
C SER A 48 -10.48 6.32 16.18
N SER A 49 -11.16 5.30 15.68
CA SER A 49 -12.24 5.42 14.71
C SER A 49 -13.25 4.29 14.90
N PRO A 50 -14.55 4.52 14.63
CA PRO A 50 -15.54 3.45 14.58
C PRO A 50 -15.35 2.49 13.39
N ASN A 51 -14.49 2.85 12.42
CA ASN A 51 -14.30 2.11 11.18
C ASN A 51 -13.03 1.26 11.21
N LYS A 52 -13.18 -0.06 11.06
CA LYS A 52 -12.04 -0.97 10.91
C LYS A 52 -11.40 -0.86 9.53
N PHE A 53 -10.08 -1.01 9.48
CA PHE A 53 -9.35 -1.11 8.23
C PHE A 53 -9.45 -2.52 7.65
N LEU A 54 -9.58 -2.60 6.34
CA LEU A 54 -9.23 -3.76 5.55
C LEU A 54 -7.84 -3.51 4.98
N ASN A 55 -6.89 -4.41 5.23
CA ASN A 55 -5.50 -4.30 4.81
C ASN A 55 -5.09 -5.50 3.95
N ALA A 56 -4.19 -5.26 3.00
CA ALA A 56 -3.57 -6.30 2.18
C ALA A 56 -2.16 -5.88 1.76
N CYS A 57 -1.37 -6.82 1.26
CA CYS A 57 -0.14 -6.56 0.55
C CYS A 57 -0.20 -7.19 -0.84
N VAL A 58 0.48 -6.57 -1.79
CA VAL A 58 0.59 -7.06 -3.17
C VAL A 58 2.04 -7.04 -3.63
N GLU A 59 2.39 -8.04 -4.44
CA GLU A 59 3.62 -8.04 -5.23
C GLU A 59 3.26 -7.55 -6.64
N VAL A 60 3.99 -6.55 -7.12
CA VAL A 60 3.81 -5.99 -8.46
C VAL A 60 5.12 -6.06 -9.22
N LYS A 61 5.08 -6.57 -10.46
CA LYS A 61 6.19 -6.48 -11.41
C LYS A 61 6.03 -5.24 -12.27
N THR A 62 6.97 -4.31 -12.17
CA THR A 62 6.87 -3.01 -12.84
C THR A 62 8.16 -2.64 -13.59
N THR A 63 8.01 -1.75 -14.58
CA THR A 63 9.13 -1.06 -15.24
C THR A 63 9.24 0.40 -14.82
N LEU A 64 8.33 0.88 -13.97
CA LEU A 64 8.33 2.25 -13.46
C LEU A 64 9.48 2.44 -12.47
N SER A 65 10.16 3.58 -12.55
CA SER A 65 11.11 3.99 -11.51
C SER A 65 10.40 4.22 -10.17
N PRO A 66 11.11 4.18 -9.03
CA PRO A 66 10.51 4.42 -7.71
C PRO A 66 9.73 5.73 -7.59
N ARG A 67 10.27 6.82 -8.15
CA ARG A 67 9.59 8.12 -8.19
C ARG A 67 8.32 8.07 -9.01
N ARG A 68 8.35 7.43 -10.18
CA ARG A 68 7.17 7.30 -11.03
C ARG A 68 6.10 6.40 -10.40
N LEU A 69 6.51 5.33 -9.74
CA LEU A 69 5.63 4.45 -8.97
C LEU A 69 4.89 5.24 -7.87
N LEU A 70 5.61 6.09 -7.13
CA LEU A 70 5.01 6.96 -6.11
C LEU A 70 3.95 7.89 -6.72
N GLU A 71 4.26 8.55 -7.84
CA GLU A 71 3.30 9.44 -8.51
C GLU A 71 2.04 8.71 -8.98
N VAL A 72 2.21 7.52 -9.57
CA VAL A 72 1.09 6.72 -10.10
C VAL A 72 0.22 6.19 -8.96
N THR A 73 0.81 5.66 -7.89
CA THR A 73 0.05 5.17 -6.72
C THR A 73 -0.75 6.30 -6.07
N GLN A 74 -0.15 7.49 -5.88
CA GLN A 74 -0.88 8.66 -5.41
C GLN A 74 -2.00 9.11 -6.36
N SER A 75 -1.80 8.95 -7.68
CA SER A 75 -2.84 9.23 -8.67
C SER A 75 -4.02 8.27 -8.56
N ILE A 76 -3.75 6.99 -8.29
CA ILE A 76 -4.78 5.98 -8.03
C ILE A 76 -5.57 6.32 -6.75
N GLU A 77 -4.89 6.72 -5.67
CA GLU A 77 -5.54 7.17 -4.44
C GLU A 77 -6.52 8.33 -4.70
N ARG A 78 -6.06 9.36 -5.44
CA ARG A 78 -6.88 10.51 -5.83
C ARG A 78 -8.07 10.10 -6.70
N LYS A 79 -7.85 9.22 -7.68
CA LYS A 79 -8.91 8.71 -8.57
C LYS A 79 -10.00 7.96 -7.80
N LEU A 80 -9.63 7.27 -6.73
CA LEU A 80 -10.58 6.55 -5.88
C LEU A 80 -11.26 7.44 -4.83
N GLY A 81 -10.88 8.71 -4.72
CA GLY A 81 -11.55 9.71 -3.87
C GLY A 81 -10.74 10.17 -2.67
N ARG A 82 -9.48 9.74 -2.50
CA ARG A 82 -8.61 10.30 -1.46
C ARG A 82 -7.97 11.60 -1.94
N MET A 83 -8.58 12.72 -1.55
CA MET A 83 -8.13 14.05 -1.98
C MET A 83 -6.97 14.60 -1.14
N ASN A 84 -6.87 14.20 0.14
CA ASN A 84 -5.83 14.68 1.06
C ASN A 84 -5.05 13.50 1.66
N LYS A 85 -3.73 13.69 1.86
CA LYS A 85 -2.95 12.82 2.75
C LYS A 85 -3.07 13.32 4.19
N SER A 86 -2.95 12.39 5.13
CA SER A 86 -2.72 12.72 6.53
C SER A 86 -1.55 13.70 6.63
N SER A 87 -1.80 14.88 7.19
CA SER A 87 -0.81 15.92 7.40
C SER A 87 -0.50 16.04 8.90
N ASN A 88 0.70 16.51 9.22
CA ASN A 88 1.15 16.80 10.60
C ASN A 88 1.10 15.61 11.58
N GLY A 89 1.20 14.37 11.09
CA GLY A 89 1.19 13.17 11.94
C GLY A 89 -0.20 12.72 12.42
N THR A 90 -1.27 13.37 11.94
CA THR A 90 -2.64 12.98 12.29
C THR A 90 -3.13 11.88 11.35
N TYR A 91 -3.36 10.68 11.89
CA TYR A 91 -3.99 9.58 11.15
C TYR A 91 -5.50 9.78 11.10
N GLU A 92 -6.08 9.56 9.92
CA GLU A 92 -7.52 9.75 9.67
C GLU A 92 -8.14 8.57 8.93
N ASP A 93 -9.47 8.48 8.89
CA ASP A 93 -10.15 7.53 8.01
C ASP A 93 -9.89 7.86 6.54
N ARG A 94 -9.74 6.84 5.70
CA ARG A 94 -9.38 7.00 4.29
C ARG A 94 -10.04 5.94 3.41
N ILE A 95 -10.37 6.35 2.19
CA ILE A 95 -10.94 5.47 1.17
C ILE A 95 -9.92 4.40 0.77
N ILE A 96 -8.67 4.80 0.50
CA ILE A 96 -7.57 3.88 0.19
C ILE A 96 -6.22 4.52 0.53
N ASP A 97 -5.30 3.73 1.05
CA ASP A 97 -3.87 4.00 1.21
C ASP A 97 -3.08 3.02 0.35
N ILE A 98 -2.09 3.53 -0.36
CA ILE A 98 -1.14 2.73 -1.12
C ILE A 98 0.28 3.17 -0.73
N ASP A 99 0.94 2.37 0.10
CA ASP A 99 2.33 2.63 0.50
C ASP A 99 3.28 1.68 -0.22
N ILE A 100 4.43 2.22 -0.66
CA ILE A 100 5.53 1.43 -1.20
C ILE A 100 6.34 0.87 -0.04
N LEU A 101 6.32 -0.45 0.16
CA LEU A 101 7.02 -1.10 1.26
C LEU A 101 8.47 -1.42 0.89
N MET A 102 8.66 -2.05 -0.26
CA MET A 102 9.96 -2.50 -0.76
C MET A 102 9.99 -2.38 -2.27
N TYR A 103 11.17 -2.13 -2.81
CA TYR A 103 11.43 -2.09 -4.24
C TYR A 103 12.76 -2.81 -4.46
N ASP A 104 12.73 -3.97 -5.12
CA ASP A 104 13.87 -4.88 -5.24
C ASP A 104 14.64 -4.99 -3.90
N ASP A 105 15.95 -4.78 -3.95
CA ASP A 105 16.89 -4.67 -2.84
C ASP A 105 17.44 -3.24 -2.65
N ILE A 106 16.80 -2.24 -3.27
CA ILE A 106 17.30 -0.86 -3.23
C ILE A 106 16.89 -0.13 -1.94
N THR A 107 17.72 0.83 -1.56
CA THR A 107 17.43 1.77 -0.48
C THR A 107 17.26 3.17 -1.05
N ILE A 108 16.19 3.85 -0.66
CA ILE A 108 15.93 5.26 -0.99
C ILE A 108 15.70 6.01 0.31
N ASN A 109 16.35 7.16 0.46
CA ASN A 109 16.17 8.04 1.60
C ASN A 109 16.02 9.49 1.12
N GLU A 110 14.82 9.80 0.64
CA GLU A 110 14.42 11.12 0.20
C GLU A 110 13.36 11.71 1.17
N PRO A 111 13.12 13.03 1.18
CA PRO A 111 12.17 13.65 2.10
C PRO A 111 10.75 13.07 2.02
N ASP A 112 10.31 12.66 0.83
CA ASP A 112 8.96 12.19 0.54
C ASP A 112 8.88 10.74 0.02
N LEU A 113 10.03 10.06 -0.07
CA LEU A 113 10.12 8.65 -0.47
C LEU A 113 11.22 7.95 0.31
N LYS A 114 10.82 6.98 1.13
CA LYS A 114 11.74 6.12 1.89
C LYS A 114 11.45 4.67 1.60
N ILE A 115 12.46 3.95 1.11
CA ILE A 115 12.37 2.52 0.79
C ILE A 115 13.58 1.83 1.44
N PRO A 116 13.41 0.74 2.21
CA PRO A 116 12.12 0.20 2.67
C PRO A 116 11.30 1.19 3.50
N HIS A 117 9.98 1.00 3.56
CA HIS A 117 9.11 1.89 4.33
C HIS A 117 9.52 1.86 5.82
N PRO A 118 9.82 3.01 6.45
CA PRO A 118 10.54 3.05 7.73
C PRO A 118 9.78 2.39 8.89
N LEU A 119 8.44 2.46 8.87
CA LEU A 119 7.58 1.91 9.92
C LEU A 119 6.98 0.54 9.56
N MET A 120 7.40 -0.10 8.46
CA MET A 120 6.74 -1.33 8.03
C MET A 120 6.84 -2.45 9.06
N HIS A 121 8.01 -2.59 9.71
CA HIS A 121 8.26 -3.64 10.70
C HIS A 121 7.52 -3.43 12.03
N GLU A 122 7.11 -2.20 12.32
CA GLU A 122 6.34 -1.85 13.54
C GLU A 122 4.83 -2.08 13.35
N ARG A 123 4.38 -2.33 12.13
CA ARG A 123 2.96 -2.38 11.75
C ARG A 123 2.54 -3.80 11.41
N ASP A 124 1.89 -4.45 12.36
CA ASP A 124 1.37 -5.82 12.19
C ASP A 124 0.42 -5.97 11.00
N PHE A 125 -0.41 -4.95 10.74
CA PHE A 125 -1.35 -4.92 9.61
C PHE A 125 -0.65 -4.82 8.24
N VAL A 126 0.65 -4.49 8.23
CA VAL A 126 1.53 -4.55 7.06
C VAL A 126 2.27 -5.89 7.06
N MET A 127 2.96 -6.23 8.15
CA MET A 127 3.86 -7.39 8.19
C MET A 127 3.14 -8.73 8.06
N LYS A 128 1.93 -8.89 8.62
CA LYS A 128 1.15 -10.13 8.50
C LYS A 128 0.80 -10.44 7.03
N PRO A 129 0.09 -9.56 6.29
CA PRO A 129 -0.16 -9.80 4.88
C PRO A 129 1.11 -9.85 4.02
N LEU A 130 2.15 -9.07 4.32
CA LEU A 130 3.40 -9.12 3.57
C LEU A 130 4.06 -10.51 3.64
N ARG A 131 4.12 -11.12 4.82
CA ARG A 131 4.72 -12.46 5.02
C ARG A 131 4.02 -13.57 4.23
N GLU A 132 2.75 -13.41 3.88
CA GLU A 132 2.02 -14.39 3.06
C GLU A 132 2.56 -14.47 1.62
N ILE A 133 3.06 -13.35 1.10
CA ILE A 133 3.47 -13.22 -0.30
C ILE A 133 4.99 -13.06 -0.48
N TYR A 134 5.67 -12.59 0.58
CA TYR A 134 7.10 -12.42 0.64
C TYR A 134 7.76 -13.77 0.95
N LYS A 135 8.32 -14.42 -0.08
CA LYS A 135 9.19 -15.58 0.11
C LYS A 135 10.62 -15.09 0.26
N ILE A 136 11.27 -15.48 1.35
CA ILE A 136 12.73 -15.50 1.42
C ILE A 136 13.16 -16.64 0.50
N SER A 137 13.80 -16.33 -0.62
CA SER A 137 14.49 -17.35 -1.42
C SER A 137 15.52 -17.99 -0.51
N SER A 138 15.34 -19.29 -0.22
CA SER A 138 16.34 -20.12 0.45
C SER A 138 17.50 -20.42 -0.48
#